data_AF-A0A949YWX5-F1
#
_entry.id   AF-A0A949YWX5-F1
#
_cell.length_a   1.000
_cell.length_b   1.000
_cell.length_c   1.000
_cell.angle_alpha   90.00
_cell.angle_beta   90.00
_cell.angle_gamma   90.00
#
_symmetry.space_group_name_H-M   'P 1'
#
loop_
_entity.id
_entity.type
_entity.pdbx_description
1 polymer ?
#
loop_
_entity_poly.entity_id
_entity_poly.type
_entity_poly.pdbx_seq_one_letter_code
_entity_poly.pdbx_strand_id
1 'polypeptide(L)'
;MNANRFTEKLQEALGSAQNAAVSAHNQAVDVEHLLAALLQDGEGLASSILTLSGVDKAAVLKKLEAELQKIPEVTGAGTDTAQVYATQRLGRVLARAEQEAGKLKDEYISIEHALIAILDEPGAAAKILREAGLTHDKLMSKLREVRGNQRVTSANPEATYQSLEKYGRDLTKLAAQGKVDPVIGRDEEIRRVIQVLSRRTKNNPV
;
A
#
# COMPACT_ATOMS: atom_id res chain seq x y z
N MET A 1 -13.08 13.93 11.91
CA MET A 1 -12.02 13.02 11.42
C MET A 1 -10.70 13.48 12.02
N ASN A 2 -9.97 12.63 12.73
CA ASN A 2 -8.73 13.01 13.41
C ASN A 2 -7.51 12.64 12.55
N ALA A 3 -6.89 13.62 11.88
CA ALA A 3 -5.72 13.41 11.01
C ALA A 3 -4.52 12.77 11.74
N ASN A 4 -4.44 12.90 13.07
CA ASN A 4 -3.43 12.25 13.91
C ASN A 4 -3.53 10.72 13.93
N ARG A 5 -4.61 10.15 13.39
CA ARG A 5 -4.77 8.69 13.25
C ARG A 5 -4.32 8.16 11.89
N PHE A 6 -3.79 9.00 11.00
CA PHE A 6 -3.21 8.53 9.74
C PHE A 6 -1.80 7.95 9.98
N THR A 7 -1.47 6.86 9.29
CA THR A 7 -0.07 6.41 9.19
C THR A 7 0.76 7.45 8.44
N GLU A 8 2.08 7.52 8.70
CA GLU A 8 2.95 8.50 8.02
C GLU A 8 2.91 8.30 6.51
N LYS A 9 2.88 7.06 6.02
CA LYS A 9 2.78 6.75 4.58
C LYS A 9 1.50 7.28 3.93
N LEU A 10 0.37 7.26 4.63
CA LEU A 10 -0.87 7.86 4.16
C LEU A 10 -0.81 9.40 4.19
N GLN A 11 -0.17 9.99 5.20
CA GLN A 11 0.05 11.43 5.28
C GLN A 11 0.96 11.93 4.14
N GLU A 12 2.05 11.21 3.88
CA GLU A 12 2.94 11.45 2.73
C GLU A 12 2.16 11.39 1.41
N ALA A 13 1.32 10.37 1.22
CA ALA A 13 0.50 10.24 0.01
C ALA A 13 -0.50 11.40 -0.16
N LEU A 14 -1.13 11.87 0.92
CA LEU A 14 -2.01 13.03 0.90
C LEU A 14 -1.25 14.32 0.56
N GLY A 15 -0.05 14.50 1.11
CA GLY A 15 0.84 15.61 0.76
C GLY A 15 1.26 15.58 -0.71
N SER A 16 1.64 14.41 -1.22
CA SER A 16 1.99 14.20 -2.63
C SER A 16 0.79 14.46 -3.56
N ALA A 17 -0.41 14.02 -3.18
CA ALA A 17 -1.64 14.32 -3.91
C ALA A 17 -1.94 15.81 -3.96
N GLN A 18 -1.71 16.52 -2.85
CA GLN A 18 -1.84 17.98 -2.79
C GLN A 18 -0.84 18.68 -3.69
N ASN A 19 0.44 18.29 -3.63
CA ASN A 19 1.49 18.84 -4.47
C ASN A 19 1.22 18.59 -5.96
N ALA A 20 0.67 17.42 -6.31
CA ALA A 20 0.29 17.10 -7.68
C ALA A 20 -0.82 18.04 -8.18
N ALA A 21 -1.86 18.28 -7.38
CA ALA A 21 -2.94 19.21 -7.73
C ALA A 21 -2.44 20.65 -7.93
N VAL A 22 -1.56 21.12 -7.03
CA VAL A 22 -0.92 22.44 -7.15
C VAL A 22 -0.10 22.53 -8.44
N SER A 23 0.71 21.50 -8.73
CA SER A 23 1.58 21.45 -9.91
C SER A 23 0.78 21.41 -11.21
N ALA A 24 -0.40 20.80 -11.19
CA ALA A 24 -1.34 20.74 -12.30
C ALA A 24 -2.30 21.93 -12.35
N HIS A 25 -2.11 22.96 -11.52
CA HIS A 25 -2.99 24.13 -11.42
C HIS A 25 -4.47 23.79 -11.19
N ASN A 26 -4.75 22.66 -10.55
CA ASN A 26 -6.11 22.28 -10.17
C ASN A 26 -6.50 23.01 -8.87
N GLN A 27 -7.75 23.45 -8.75
CA GLN A 27 -8.22 24.16 -7.54
C GLN A 27 -8.44 23.23 -6.33
N ALA A 28 -8.57 21.92 -6.57
CA ALA A 28 -8.95 20.97 -5.53
C ALA A 28 -8.19 19.65 -5.68
N VAL A 29 -7.91 19.03 -4.54
CA VAL A 29 -7.39 17.66 -4.45
C VAL A 29 -8.58 16.70 -4.39
N ASP A 30 -8.64 15.80 -5.36
CA ASP A 30 -9.70 14.77 -5.46
C ASP A 30 -9.14 13.34 -5.35
N VAL A 31 -10.02 12.34 -5.35
CA VAL A 31 -9.71 10.91 -5.17
C VAL A 31 -8.66 10.41 -6.17
N GLU A 32 -8.72 10.88 -7.42
CA GLU A 32 -7.79 10.52 -8.49
C GLU A 32 -6.35 10.95 -8.17
N HIS A 33 -6.17 12.10 -7.51
CA HIS A 33 -4.84 12.57 -7.06
C HIS A 33 -4.29 11.68 -5.95
N LEU A 34 -5.13 11.31 -4.99
CA LEU A 34 -4.74 10.39 -3.92
C LEU A 34 -4.34 9.03 -4.48
N LEU A 35 -5.14 8.46 -5.39
CA LEU A 35 -4.81 7.17 -5.99
C LEU A 35 -3.52 7.24 -6.80
N ALA A 36 -3.31 8.30 -7.58
CA ALA A 36 -2.06 8.50 -8.31
C ALA A 36 -0.85 8.56 -7.37
N ALA A 37 -0.95 9.35 -6.29
CA ALA A 37 0.12 9.47 -5.28
C ALA A 37 0.43 8.12 -4.59
N LEU A 38 -0.60 7.34 -4.26
CA LEU A 38 -0.43 6.00 -3.67
C LEU A 38 0.29 5.02 -4.61
N LEU A 39 0.14 5.18 -5.93
CA LEU A 39 0.74 4.30 -6.94
C LEU A 39 2.09 4.78 -7.48
N GLN A 40 2.43 6.06 -7.25
CA GLN A 40 3.74 6.62 -7.60
C GLN A 40 4.86 6.06 -6.73
N ASP A 41 4.58 5.70 -5.48
CA ASP A 41 5.52 4.94 -4.66
C ASP A 41 5.65 3.51 -5.20
N GLY A 42 6.71 3.28 -5.98
CA GLY A 42 6.93 2.04 -6.72
C GLY A 42 7.07 0.80 -5.82
N GLU A 43 7.59 0.97 -4.62
CA GLU A 43 7.75 -0.06 -3.59
C GLU A 43 6.69 0.04 -2.47
N GLY A 44 5.74 0.96 -2.64
CA GLY A 44 4.67 1.22 -1.70
C GLY A 44 3.63 0.10 -1.65
N LEU A 45 2.91 0.02 -0.54
CA LEU A 45 1.90 -1.01 -0.26
C LEU A 45 0.85 -1.13 -1.37
N ALA A 46 0.34 0.00 -1.87
CA ALA A 46 -0.65 0.01 -2.96
C ALA A 46 -0.08 -0.58 -4.26
N SER A 47 1.15 -0.24 -4.63
CA SER A 47 1.86 -0.79 -5.80
C SER A 47 2.05 -2.30 -5.68
N SER A 48 2.47 -2.80 -4.51
CA SER A 48 2.63 -4.23 -4.25
C SER A 48 1.29 -4.98 -4.38
N ILE A 49 0.22 -4.44 -3.81
CA ILE A 49 -1.12 -5.05 -3.87
C ILE A 49 -1.63 -5.15 -5.31
N LEU A 50 -1.47 -4.09 -6.12
CA LEU A 50 -1.87 -4.12 -7.54
C LEU A 50 -1.07 -5.16 -8.32
N THR A 51 0.25 -5.19 -8.13
CA THR A 51 1.16 -6.13 -8.82
C THR A 51 0.79 -7.58 -8.47
N LEU A 52 0.59 -7.88 -7.18
CA LEU A 52 0.18 -9.22 -6.73
C LEU A 52 -1.23 -9.60 -7.20
N SER A 53 -2.09 -8.61 -7.48
CA SER A 53 -3.43 -8.82 -8.05
C SER A 53 -3.43 -9.05 -9.56
N GLY A 54 -2.25 -9.01 -10.22
CA GLY A 54 -2.11 -9.12 -11.67
C GLY A 54 -2.57 -7.88 -12.42
N VAL A 55 -2.64 -6.73 -11.74
CA VAL A 55 -3.07 -5.45 -12.32
C VAL A 55 -1.84 -4.73 -12.89
N ASP A 56 -1.93 -4.30 -14.15
CA ASP A 56 -0.89 -3.46 -14.75
C ASP A 56 -0.94 -2.04 -14.18
N LYS A 57 -0.03 -1.76 -13.24
CA LYS A 57 0.11 -0.45 -12.61
C LYS A 57 0.37 0.67 -13.62
N ALA A 58 1.19 0.42 -14.65
CA ALA A 58 1.54 1.44 -15.63
C ALA A 58 0.31 1.83 -16.46
N ALA A 59 -0.51 0.85 -16.82
CA ALA A 59 -1.78 1.10 -17.49
C ALA A 59 -2.77 1.88 -16.61
N VAL A 60 -2.83 1.57 -15.30
CA VAL A 60 -3.66 2.31 -14.32
C VAL A 60 -3.21 3.76 -14.18
N LEU A 61 -1.92 4.00 -13.98
CA LEU A 61 -1.35 5.35 -13.86
C LEU A 61 -1.62 6.19 -15.11
N LYS A 62 -1.42 5.61 -16.30
CA LYS A 62 -1.71 6.30 -17.57
C LYS A 62 -3.18 6.69 -17.70
N LYS A 63 -4.11 5.82 -17.28
CA LYS A 63 -5.54 6.16 -17.26
C LYS A 63 -5.87 7.25 -16.24
N LEU A 64 -5.22 7.22 -15.07
CA LEU A 64 -5.40 8.26 -14.05
C LEU A 64 -4.89 9.62 -14.52
N GLU A 65 -3.71 9.67 -15.13
CA GLU A 65 -3.16 10.88 -15.74
C GLU A 65 -4.14 11.47 -16.78
N ALA A 66 -4.73 10.61 -17.62
CA ALA A 66 -5.72 11.06 -18.60
C ALA A 66 -7.01 11.60 -17.97
N GLU A 67 -7.43 11.12 -16.79
CA GLU A 67 -8.56 11.70 -16.05
C GLU A 67 -8.18 13.01 -15.35
N LEU A 68 -6.98 13.09 -14.78
CA LEU A 68 -6.46 14.30 -14.14
C LEU A 68 -6.32 15.45 -15.14
N GLN A 69 -5.88 15.18 -16.37
CA GLN A 69 -5.80 16.18 -17.45
C GLN A 69 -7.17 16.75 -17.88
N LYS A 70 -8.29 16.11 -17.52
CA LYS A 70 -9.62 16.66 -17.80
C LYS A 70 -10.08 17.64 -16.73
N ILE A 71 -9.39 17.70 -15.59
CA ILE A 71 -9.73 18.62 -14.51
C ILE A 71 -9.37 20.04 -14.95
N PRO A 72 -10.30 21.01 -14.86
CA PRO A 72 -10.01 22.39 -15.25
C PRO A 72 -8.81 22.96 -14.49
N GLU A 73 -7.91 23.57 -15.25
CA GLU A 73 -6.80 24.36 -14.72
C GLU A 73 -7.28 25.79 -14.46
N VAL A 74 -6.78 26.39 -13.38
CA VAL A 74 -7.12 27.78 -13.06
C VAL A 74 -5.87 28.64 -13.09
N THR A 75 -5.87 29.57 -14.05
CA THR A 75 -4.79 30.53 -14.29
C THR A 75 -5.31 31.96 -14.09
N GLY A 76 -4.70 32.73 -13.19
CA GLY A 76 -5.06 34.15 -13.02
C GLY A 76 -4.15 34.91 -12.05
N ALA A 77 -3.96 36.22 -12.28
CA ALA A 77 -3.24 37.09 -11.35
C ALA A 77 -4.05 37.24 -10.05
N GLY A 78 -3.56 36.67 -8.95
CA GLY A 78 -4.23 36.65 -7.64
C GLY A 78 -4.78 35.30 -7.20
N THR A 79 -4.64 34.24 -8.02
CA THR A 79 -4.87 32.88 -7.55
C THR A 79 -3.62 32.40 -6.84
N ASP A 80 -3.57 32.57 -5.51
CA ASP A 80 -2.66 31.78 -4.69
C ASP A 80 -3.06 30.31 -4.83
N THR A 81 -2.49 29.63 -5.84
CA THR A 81 -2.60 28.18 -6.04
C THR A 81 -2.00 27.39 -4.86
N ALA A 82 -1.43 28.08 -3.88
CA ALA A 82 -0.93 27.53 -2.63
C ALA A 82 -2.03 26.91 -1.75
N GLN A 83 -3.30 27.32 -1.89
CA GLN A 83 -4.40 26.75 -1.10
C GLN A 83 -5.37 25.93 -1.96
N VAL A 84 -4.94 24.74 -2.36
CA VAL A 84 -5.84 23.70 -2.86
C VAL A 84 -6.63 23.07 -1.69
N TYR A 85 -7.94 22.92 -1.87
CA TYR A 85 -8.82 22.30 -0.88
C TYR A 85 -9.12 20.83 -1.22
N ALA A 86 -9.48 20.02 -0.22
CA ALA A 86 -9.93 18.65 -0.43
C ALA A 86 -11.40 18.63 -0.89
N THR A 87 -11.72 17.85 -1.93
CA THR A 87 -13.11 17.68 -2.37
C THR A 87 -13.96 16.94 -1.33
N GLN A 88 -15.29 17.10 -1.42
CA GLN A 88 -16.21 16.29 -0.61
C GLN A 88 -16.10 14.79 -0.93
N ARG A 89 -15.77 14.44 -2.17
CA ARG A 89 -15.53 13.03 -2.58
C ARG A 89 -14.34 12.46 -1.82
N LEU A 90 -13.21 13.16 -1.81
CA LEU A 90 -12.03 12.77 -1.05
C LEU A 90 -12.33 12.67 0.45
N GLY A 91 -13.06 13.64 1.02
CA GLY A 91 -13.49 13.59 2.41
C GLY A 91 -14.33 12.35 2.75
N ARG A 92 -15.25 11.93 1.86
CA ARG A 92 -16.03 10.70 2.02
C ARG A 92 -15.17 9.43 1.92
N VAL A 93 -14.20 9.40 1.01
CA VAL A 93 -13.24 8.28 0.89
C VAL A 93 -12.45 8.13 2.19
N LEU A 94 -11.93 9.23 2.73
CA LEU A 94 -11.17 9.24 3.97
C LEU A 94 -12.04 8.79 5.17
N ALA A 95 -13.27 9.29 5.28
CA ALA A 95 -14.20 8.84 6.30
C ALA A 95 -14.55 7.34 6.19
N ARG A 96 -14.68 6.82 4.96
CA ARG A 96 -14.89 5.38 4.74
C ARG A 96 -13.65 4.56 5.08
N ALA A 97 -12.45 5.07 4.79
CA ALA A 97 -11.21 4.45 5.21
C ALA A 97 -11.12 4.32 6.74
N GLU A 98 -11.61 5.31 7.50
CA GLU A 98 -11.74 5.21 8.96
C GLU A 98 -12.68 4.07 9.39
N GLN A 99 -13.79 3.88 8.67
CA GLN A 99 -14.71 2.76 8.94
C GLN A 99 -14.07 1.40 8.63
N GLU A 100 -13.32 1.28 7.52
CA GLU A 100 -12.60 0.06 7.17
C GLU A 100 -11.52 -0.28 8.21
N ALA A 101 -10.78 0.71 8.70
CA ALA A 101 -9.84 0.54 9.81
C ALA A 101 -10.55 -0.02 11.06
N GLY A 102 -11.72 0.51 11.39
CA GLY A 102 -12.55 -0.01 12.49
C GLY A 102 -12.98 -1.47 12.29
N LYS A 103 -13.37 -1.87 11.08
CA LYS A 103 -13.74 -3.26 10.74
C LYS A 103 -12.56 -4.22 10.86
N LEU A 104 -11.37 -3.78 10.47
CA LEU A 104 -10.12 -4.55 10.59
C LEU A 104 -9.50 -4.46 12.00
N LYS A 105 -10.14 -3.72 12.92
CA LYS A 105 -9.73 -3.52 14.31
C LYS A 105 -8.34 -2.88 14.42
N ASP A 106 -8.09 -1.92 13.54
CA ASP A 106 -6.85 -1.15 13.46
C ASP A 106 -6.96 0.18 14.22
N GLU A 107 -5.84 0.62 14.77
CA GLU A 107 -5.76 1.83 15.57
C GLU A 107 -5.49 3.07 14.70
N TYR A 108 -4.75 2.88 13.60
CA TYR A 108 -4.46 3.90 12.59
C TYR A 108 -5.10 3.58 11.23
N ILE A 109 -5.32 4.63 10.44
CA ILE A 109 -5.83 4.55 9.08
C ILE A 109 -4.61 4.53 8.15
N SER A 110 -4.33 3.37 7.58
CA SER A 110 -3.28 3.14 6.58
C SER A 110 -3.77 3.26 5.13
N ILE A 111 -2.82 3.25 4.19
CA ILE A 111 -3.01 3.17 2.73
C ILE A 111 -4.01 2.09 2.33
N GLU A 112 -3.98 0.94 2.97
CA GLU A 112 -4.84 -0.20 2.64
C GLU A 112 -6.33 0.11 2.87
N HIS A 113 -6.66 0.84 3.93
CA HIS A 113 -8.02 1.28 4.19
C HIS A 113 -8.48 2.31 3.16
N ALA A 114 -7.58 3.23 2.78
CA ALA A 114 -7.84 4.20 1.73
C ALA A 114 -8.09 3.50 0.38
N LEU A 115 -7.30 2.47 0.04
CA LEU A 115 -7.45 1.73 -1.21
C LEU A 115 -8.77 0.95 -1.27
N ILE A 116 -9.21 0.34 -0.17
CA ILE A 116 -10.55 -0.29 -0.05
C ILE A 116 -11.63 0.77 -0.28
N ALA A 117 -11.53 1.91 0.42
CA ALA A 117 -12.51 2.98 0.31
C ALA A 117 -12.56 3.61 -1.10
N ILE A 118 -11.43 3.76 -1.77
CA ILE A 118 -11.34 4.22 -3.17
C ILE A 118 -12.04 3.23 -4.09
N LEU A 119 -11.79 1.93 -3.93
CA LEU A 119 -12.39 0.91 -4.80
C LEU A 119 -13.92 0.86 -4.69
N ASP A 120 -14.48 1.28 -3.56
CA ASP A 120 -15.92 1.32 -3.30
C ASP A 120 -16.60 2.65 -3.68
N GLU A 121 -15.84 3.69 -3.96
CA GLU A 121 -16.37 5.01 -4.30
C GLU A 121 -16.92 5.04 -5.74
N PRO A 122 -18.06 5.70 -6.01
CA PRO A 122 -18.58 5.83 -7.36
C PRO A 122 -17.84 6.96 -8.11
N GLY A 123 -16.68 6.64 -8.68
CA GLY A 123 -15.84 7.61 -9.39
C GLY A 123 -14.87 7.02 -10.39
N ALA A 124 -14.10 7.91 -11.05
CA ALA A 124 -13.17 7.51 -12.12
C ALA A 124 -12.04 6.63 -11.58
N ALA A 125 -11.50 6.96 -10.40
CA ALA A 125 -10.49 6.15 -9.71
C ALA A 125 -10.94 4.68 -9.53
N ALA A 126 -12.13 4.47 -8.96
CA ALA A 126 -12.69 3.13 -8.76
C ALA A 126 -12.95 2.40 -10.08
N LYS A 127 -13.49 3.12 -11.07
CA LYS A 127 -13.77 2.57 -12.41
C LYS A 127 -12.48 2.08 -13.08
N ILE A 128 -11.41 2.87 -13.03
CA ILE A 128 -10.10 2.50 -13.59
C ILE A 128 -9.57 1.23 -12.92
N LEU A 129 -9.62 1.15 -11.58
CA LEU A 129 -9.17 -0.04 -10.86
C LEU A 129 -9.98 -1.29 -11.22
N ARG A 130 -11.32 -1.17 -11.30
CA ARG A 130 -12.21 -2.29 -11.66
C ARG A 130 -12.00 -2.74 -13.11
N GLU A 131 -11.86 -1.80 -14.05
CA GLU A 131 -11.53 -2.11 -15.45
C GLU A 131 -10.17 -2.77 -15.60
N ALA A 132 -9.21 -2.43 -14.72
CA ALA A 132 -7.91 -3.07 -14.68
C ALA A 132 -7.95 -4.46 -13.99
N GLY A 133 -9.14 -4.92 -13.56
CA GLY A 133 -9.38 -6.25 -13.02
C GLY A 133 -9.22 -6.37 -11.51
N LEU A 134 -9.10 -5.24 -10.78
CA LEU A 134 -9.10 -5.22 -9.32
C LEU A 134 -10.54 -5.30 -8.79
N THR A 135 -10.86 -6.38 -8.10
CA THR A 135 -12.13 -6.56 -7.38
C THR A 135 -11.91 -6.45 -5.88
N HIS A 136 -12.97 -6.21 -5.12
CA HIS A 136 -12.91 -6.16 -3.66
C HIS A 136 -12.31 -7.47 -3.09
N ASP A 137 -12.72 -8.62 -3.61
CA ASP A 137 -12.22 -9.92 -3.14
C ASP A 137 -10.73 -10.12 -3.42
N LYS A 138 -10.26 -9.73 -4.63
CA LYS A 138 -8.82 -9.77 -4.96
C LYS A 138 -8.03 -8.83 -4.05
N LEU A 139 -8.51 -7.60 -3.86
CA LEU A 139 -7.88 -6.62 -2.99
C LEU A 139 -7.74 -7.18 -1.57
N MET A 140 -8.82 -7.68 -0.99
CA MET A 140 -8.79 -8.26 0.36
C MET A 140 -7.90 -9.49 0.47
N SER A 141 -7.90 -10.36 -0.54
CA SER A 141 -7.01 -11.53 -0.57
C SER A 141 -5.54 -11.12 -0.58
N LYS A 142 -5.16 -10.12 -1.39
CA LYS A 142 -3.77 -9.67 -1.51
C LYS A 142 -3.31 -8.81 -0.34
N LEU A 143 -4.21 -8.02 0.23
CA LEU A 143 -3.98 -7.33 1.49
C LEU A 143 -3.62 -8.34 2.60
N ARG A 144 -4.40 -9.42 2.75
CA ARG A 144 -4.08 -10.49 3.72
C ARG A 144 -2.73 -11.15 3.46
N GLU A 145 -2.32 -11.30 2.20
CA GLU A 145 -1.02 -11.86 1.83
C GLU A 145 0.13 -10.95 2.27
N VAL A 146 0.01 -9.63 2.05
CA VAL A 146 1.05 -8.64 2.37
C VAL A 146 1.13 -8.33 3.87
N ARG A 147 -0.04 -8.11 4.50
CA ARG A 147 -0.17 -7.74 5.92
C ARG A 147 -0.12 -8.94 6.86
N GLY A 148 -0.49 -10.13 6.39
CA GLY A 148 -0.69 -11.30 7.23
C GLY A 148 -1.76 -11.06 8.30
N ASN A 149 -1.46 -11.47 9.53
CA ASN A 149 -2.33 -11.28 10.70
C ASN A 149 -1.96 -10.03 11.53
N GLN A 150 -1.10 -9.16 11.02
CA GLN A 150 -0.66 -7.97 11.76
C GLN A 150 -1.79 -6.94 11.83
N ARG A 151 -1.79 -6.11 12.87
CA ARG A 151 -2.70 -4.96 13.01
C ARG A 151 -1.91 -3.67 12.88
N VAL A 152 -2.55 -2.63 12.36
CA VAL A 152 -2.01 -1.29 12.23
C VAL A 152 -2.16 -0.58 13.58
N THR A 153 -1.20 -0.84 14.48
CA THR A 153 -1.17 -0.31 15.85
C THR A 153 -0.10 0.76 16.06
N SER A 154 0.58 1.21 15.00
CA SER A 154 1.57 2.29 15.04
C SER A 154 1.37 3.21 13.84
N ALA A 155 2.06 4.36 13.85
CA ALA A 155 2.04 5.30 12.73
C ALA A 155 2.81 4.79 11.50
N ASN A 156 3.70 3.80 11.67
CA ASN A 156 4.56 3.22 10.62
C ASN A 156 4.45 1.70 10.52
N PRO A 157 3.26 1.13 10.30
CA PRO A 157 3.09 -0.32 10.16
C PRO A 157 3.75 -0.84 8.89
N GLU A 158 3.82 -0.05 7.81
CA GLU A 158 4.31 -0.49 6.50
C GLU A 158 5.80 -0.83 6.50
N ALA A 159 6.59 -0.26 7.43
CA ALA A 159 8.00 -0.61 7.61
C ALA A 159 8.19 -2.08 8.05
N THR A 160 7.16 -2.66 8.68
CA THR A 160 7.17 -4.05 9.17
C THR A 160 6.53 -5.03 8.19
N TYR A 161 5.89 -4.53 7.13
CA TYR A 161 5.33 -5.38 6.09
C TYR A 161 6.44 -5.91 5.21
N GLN A 162 6.38 -7.21 4.92
CA GLN A 162 7.32 -7.89 4.02
C GLN A 162 8.80 -7.72 4.41
N SER A 163 9.12 -7.44 5.69
CA SER A 163 10.51 -7.22 6.12
C SER A 163 11.42 -8.40 5.81
N LEU A 164 10.88 -9.63 5.86
CA LEU A 164 11.58 -10.85 5.48
C LEU A 164 11.90 -10.93 3.99
N GLU A 165 11.06 -10.35 3.14
CA GLU A 165 11.26 -10.32 1.69
C GLU A 165 12.19 -9.17 1.28
N LYS A 166 12.12 -8.03 1.98
CA LYS A 166 12.97 -6.85 1.75
C LYS A 166 14.41 -7.04 2.25
N TYR A 167 14.57 -7.60 3.45
CA TYR A 167 15.87 -7.67 4.12
C TYR A 167 16.36 -9.10 4.36
N GLY A 168 15.49 -10.09 4.17
CA GLY A 168 15.83 -11.50 4.31
C GLY A 168 16.01 -12.19 2.96
N ARG A 169 16.41 -13.47 3.04
CA ARG A 169 16.43 -14.39 1.90
C ARG A 169 15.83 -15.71 2.35
N ASP A 170 14.73 -16.11 1.74
CA ASP A 170 14.07 -17.38 2.07
C ASP A 170 14.84 -18.57 1.47
N LEU A 171 15.71 -19.16 2.29
CA LEU A 171 16.50 -20.33 1.92
C LEU A 171 15.63 -21.60 1.77
N THR A 172 14.49 -21.69 2.46
CA THR A 172 13.59 -22.85 2.36
C THR A 172 12.90 -22.89 1.01
N LYS A 173 12.42 -21.74 0.51
CA LYS A 173 11.87 -21.58 -0.84
C LYS A 173 12.92 -21.88 -1.91
N LEU A 174 14.16 -21.43 -1.73
CA LEU A 174 15.25 -21.72 -2.67
C LEU A 174 15.61 -23.22 -2.70
N ALA A 175 15.64 -23.88 -1.53
CA ALA A 175 15.87 -25.31 -1.44
C ALA A 175 14.76 -26.11 -2.12
N ALA A 176 13.49 -25.74 -1.91
CA ALA A 176 12.34 -26.35 -2.60
C ALA A 176 12.38 -26.19 -4.12
N GLN A 177 12.97 -25.10 -4.61
CA GLN A 177 13.20 -24.85 -6.04
C GLN A 177 14.45 -25.55 -6.59
N GLY A 178 15.21 -26.29 -5.77
CA GLY A 178 16.47 -26.91 -6.17
C GLY A 178 17.60 -25.90 -6.45
N LYS A 179 17.49 -24.66 -5.95
CA LYS A 179 18.48 -23.59 -6.14
C LYS A 179 19.51 -23.51 -5.01
N VAL A 180 19.54 -24.51 -4.13
CA VAL A 180 20.52 -24.64 -3.06
C VAL A 180 21.34 -25.89 -3.36
N ASP A 181 22.66 -25.73 -3.44
CA ASP A 181 23.56 -26.85 -3.70
C ASP A 181 23.52 -27.88 -2.55
N PRO A 182 23.67 -29.17 -2.86
CA PRO A 182 23.72 -30.20 -1.84
C PRO A 182 24.93 -29.99 -0.93
N VAL A 183 24.69 -30.03 0.38
CA VAL A 183 25.75 -29.92 1.39
C VAL A 183 26.24 -31.34 1.73
N ILE A 184 27.50 -31.65 1.41
CA ILE A 184 28.07 -32.99 1.59
C ILE A 184 28.95 -33.02 2.85
N GLY A 185 28.80 -34.06 3.67
CA GLY A 185 29.66 -34.34 4.82
C GLY A 185 29.42 -33.45 6.06
N ARG A 186 28.23 -32.84 6.17
CA ARG A 186 27.83 -31.95 7.27
C ARG A 186 26.61 -32.45 8.06
N ASP A 187 26.33 -33.75 7.99
CA ASP A 187 25.12 -34.34 8.57
C ASP A 187 25.07 -34.20 10.10
N GLU A 188 26.20 -34.32 10.80
CA GLU A 188 26.27 -34.19 12.26
C GLU A 188 26.02 -32.75 12.72
N GLU A 189 26.61 -31.75 12.04
CA GLU A 189 26.39 -30.34 12.34
C GLU A 189 24.93 -29.95 12.09
N ILE A 190 24.36 -30.36 10.95
CA ILE A 190 22.95 -30.12 10.63
C ILE A 190 22.04 -30.74 11.70
N ARG A 191 22.29 -32.01 12.07
CA ARG A 191 21.52 -32.69 13.12
C ARG A 191 21.65 -31.98 14.46
N ARG A 192 22.84 -31.46 14.79
CA ARG A 192 23.06 -30.69 16.03
C ARG A 192 22.30 -29.37 16.04
N VAL A 193 22.29 -28.63 14.93
CA VAL A 193 21.52 -27.38 14.78
C VAL A 193 20.02 -27.65 14.97
N ILE A 194 19.48 -28.68 14.31
CA ILE A 194 18.07 -29.08 14.45
C ILE A 194 17.77 -29.45 15.92
N GLN A 195 18.66 -30.18 16.58
CA GLN A 195 18.52 -30.55 17.98
C GLN A 195 18.46 -29.32 18.90
N VAL A 196 19.29 -28.29 18.64
CA VAL A 196 19.29 -27.03 19.40
C VAL A 196 17.99 -26.27 19.20
N LEU A 197 17.55 -26.09 17.94
CA LEU A 197 16.30 -25.41 17.60
C LEU A 197 15.07 -26.07 18.25
N SER A 198 15.13 -27.38 18.52
CA SER A 198 14.05 -28.15 19.14
C SER A 198 13.98 -28.03 20.67
N ARG A 199 14.92 -27.34 21.32
CA ARG A 199 14.96 -27.20 22.79
C ARG A 199 13.98 -26.13 23.28
N ARG A 200 13.52 -26.26 24.54
CA ARG A 200 12.69 -25.23 25.20
C ARG A 200 13.50 -24.04 25.72
N THR A 201 14.77 -24.24 26.05
CA THR A 201 15.70 -23.19 26.52
C THR A 201 17.03 -23.32 25.77
N LYS A 202 17.72 -22.19 25.56
CA LYS A 202 18.94 -22.11 24.72
C LYS A 202 18.70 -22.70 23.32
N ASN A 203 17.64 -22.22 22.67
CA ASN A 203 17.13 -22.71 21.39
C ASN A 203 17.65 -21.93 20.17
N ASN A 204 18.53 -20.95 20.37
CA ASN A 204 19.18 -20.22 19.30
C ASN A 204 20.60 -20.81 19.09
N PRO A 205 20.84 -21.56 18.00
CA PRO A 205 22.18 -22.02 17.65
C PRO A 205 23.04 -20.82 17.25
N VAL A 206 24.30 -20.82 17.71
CA VAL A 206 25.33 -19.82 17.42
C VAL A 206 26.54 -20.53 16.86
#